data_AF-A0A8S2UIE2-F1
#
_entry.id   AF-A0A8S2UIE2-F1
#
_cell.length_a   1.000
_cell.length_b   1.000
_cell.length_c   1.000
_cell.angle_alpha   90.00
_cell.angle_beta   90.00
_cell.angle_gamma   90.00
#
_symmetry.space_group_name_H-M   'P 1'
#
loop_
_entity.id
_entity.type
_entity.pdbx_description
1 polymer ?
#
loop_
_entity_poly.entity_id
_entity_poly.type
_entity_poly.pdbx_seq_one_letter_code
_entity_poly.pdbx_strand_id
1 'polypeptide(L)'
;FLRCDNRTKLNVLYDLIVNDCKKTPSLIMSVYGGAKYFQMNERLETEFMKGIVHVATIADAWILTTGLNSGVAKLVGDGIAQSRLLSKQQKEVIAIGLTQWGSLTEKTRSLFKQICITENEAEQNIIGTKLLNLRDSETLEWNHTYSLMFDNGQLNTYLSDYQRSAFVQAAVNDLNDPDNPHHSKYCV
;
A
#
# COMPACT_ATOMS: atom_id res chain seq x y z
N PHE A 1 -4.28 -8.87 -1.70
CA PHE A 1 -5.04 -7.79 -1.04
C PHE A 1 -5.90 -8.39 0.08
N LEU A 2 -6.31 -7.59 1.06
CA LEU A 2 -7.19 -8.01 2.17
C LEU A 2 -8.23 -6.92 2.44
N ARG A 3 -9.50 -7.28 2.63
CA ARG A 3 -10.54 -6.38 3.15
C ARG A 3 -10.84 -6.76 4.60
N CYS A 4 -10.86 -5.78 5.50
CA CYS A 4 -11.08 -5.98 6.93
C CYS A 4 -11.96 -4.87 7.52
N ASP A 5 -12.50 -5.09 8.72
CA ASP A 5 -13.27 -4.07 9.44
C ASP A 5 -12.34 -2.90 9.81
N ASN A 6 -12.84 -1.67 9.73
CA ASN A 6 -12.08 -0.44 10.02
C ASN A 6 -11.55 -0.35 11.46
N ARG A 7 -12.02 -1.18 12.38
CA ARG A 7 -11.53 -1.27 13.76
C ARG A 7 -10.43 -2.31 13.95
N THR A 8 -10.11 -3.08 12.89
CA THR A 8 -9.02 -4.05 12.93
C THR A 8 -7.71 -3.28 13.09
N LYS A 9 -7.05 -3.41 14.24
CA LYS A 9 -5.76 -2.77 14.48
C LYS A 9 -4.67 -3.35 13.57
N LEU A 10 -3.73 -2.50 13.16
CA LEU A 10 -2.66 -2.92 12.24
C LEU A 10 -1.69 -3.93 12.87
N ASN A 11 -1.58 -4.00 14.20
CA ASN A 11 -0.78 -5.01 14.90
C ASN A 11 -1.28 -6.45 14.66
N VAL A 12 -2.59 -6.68 14.57
CA VAL A 12 -3.15 -8.01 14.24
C VAL A 12 -2.80 -8.40 12.80
N LEU A 13 -2.81 -7.43 11.90
CA LEU A 13 -2.45 -7.64 10.48
C LEU A 13 -0.94 -7.79 10.29
N TYR A 14 -0.12 -7.22 11.18
CA TYR A 14 1.33 -7.37 11.16
C TYR A 14 1.73 -8.85 11.25
N ASP A 15 1.18 -9.59 12.22
CA ASP A 15 1.46 -11.02 12.38
C ASP A 15 1.03 -11.82 11.14
N LEU A 16 -0.12 -11.49 10.55
CA LEU A 16 -0.58 -12.11 9.31
C LEU A 16 0.43 -11.89 8.17
N ILE A 17 0.93 -10.67 8.01
CA ILE A 17 1.90 -10.33 6.96
C ILE A 17 3.26 -10.99 7.23
N VAL A 18 3.77 -10.98 8.46
CA VAL A 18 5.01 -11.68 8.83
C VAL A 18 4.89 -13.17 8.53
N ASN A 19 3.75 -13.77 8.85
CA ASN A 19 3.49 -15.18 8.59
C ASN A 19 3.44 -15.50 7.09
N ASP A 20 2.95 -14.58 6.25
CA ASP A 20 2.90 -14.75 4.81
C ASP A 20 4.27 -14.54 4.15
N CYS A 21 4.93 -13.40 4.40
CA CYS A 21 6.21 -13.07 3.75
C CYS A 21 7.44 -13.74 4.38
N LYS A 22 7.29 -14.36 5.56
CA LYS A 22 8.39 -14.95 6.35
C LYS A 22 9.54 -13.97 6.64
N LYS A 23 9.24 -12.66 6.65
CA LYS A 23 10.19 -11.58 6.93
C LYS A 23 9.63 -10.70 8.03
N THR A 24 10.49 -10.31 8.95
CA THR A 24 10.14 -9.33 9.99
C THR A 24 10.97 -8.08 9.73
N PRO A 25 10.35 -6.90 9.56
CA PRO A 25 11.10 -5.68 9.28
C PRO A 25 11.95 -5.29 10.48
N SER A 26 13.09 -4.68 10.19
CA SER A 26 13.89 -3.97 11.20
C SER A 26 13.32 -2.58 11.48
N LEU A 27 12.63 -1.99 10.49
CA LEU A 27 12.01 -0.68 10.55
C LEU A 27 10.68 -0.65 9.79
N ILE A 28 9.72 0.15 10.24
CA ILE A 28 8.56 0.54 9.42
C ILE A 28 8.65 2.01 9.09
N MET A 29 8.59 2.33 7.80
CA MET A 29 8.62 3.68 7.25
C MET A 29 7.25 4.04 6.71
N SER A 30 6.65 5.13 7.20
CA SER A 30 5.39 5.63 6.67
C SER A 30 5.62 6.75 5.67
N VAL A 31 5.18 6.54 4.43
CA VAL A 31 5.32 7.50 3.33
C VAL A 31 3.94 7.87 2.84
N TYR A 32 3.49 9.05 3.22
CA TYR A 32 2.20 9.60 2.81
C TYR A 32 2.36 11.09 2.46
N GLY A 33 1.45 11.60 1.66
CA GLY A 33 1.50 12.96 1.12
C GLY A 33 0.31 13.21 0.19
N GLY A 34 0.36 14.32 -0.55
CA GLY A 34 -0.70 14.70 -1.47
C GLY A 34 -1.07 13.57 -2.46
N ALA A 35 -2.37 13.33 -2.65
CA ALA A 35 -2.89 12.42 -3.65
C ALA A 35 -3.02 13.09 -5.03
N LYS A 36 -2.90 14.42 -5.08
CA LYS A 36 -2.69 15.14 -6.34
C LYS A 36 -1.27 14.92 -6.86
N TYR A 37 -1.13 14.82 -8.18
CA TYR A 37 0.15 14.89 -8.87
C TYR A 37 0.87 16.18 -8.46
N PHE A 38 1.86 16.07 -7.58
CA PHE A 38 2.79 17.15 -7.33
C PHE A 38 3.79 17.14 -8.49
N GLN A 39 3.96 18.28 -9.16
CA GLN A 39 4.83 18.36 -10.33
C GLN A 39 6.29 18.33 -9.87
N MET A 40 6.91 17.17 -10.02
CA MET A 40 8.37 17.04 -9.99
C MET A 40 8.89 17.03 -11.42
N ASN A 41 10.11 17.51 -11.61
CA ASN A 41 10.83 17.22 -12.85
C ASN A 41 11.26 15.75 -12.86
N GLU A 42 11.47 15.19 -14.05
CA GLU A 42 11.81 13.78 -14.26
C GLU A 42 13.04 13.34 -13.45
N ARG A 43 14.05 14.21 -13.31
CA ARG A 43 15.25 13.91 -12.52
C ARG A 43 14.91 13.76 -11.04
N LEU A 44 14.15 14.68 -10.46
CA LEU A 44 13.78 14.63 -9.05
C LEU A 44 12.87 13.43 -8.75
N GLU A 45 11.92 13.14 -9.63
CA GLU A 45 11.06 11.95 -9.52
C GLU A 45 11.89 10.67 -9.54
N THR A 46 12.82 10.55 -10.49
CA THR A 46 13.72 9.41 -10.61
C THR A 46 14.60 9.24 -9.36
N GLU A 47 15.21 10.32 -8.88
CA GLU A 47 16.07 10.26 -7.69
C GLU A 47 15.27 10.00 -6.41
N PHE A 48 14.04 10.49 -6.30
CA PHE A 48 13.12 10.15 -5.22
C PHE A 48 12.80 8.65 -5.21
N MET A 49 12.38 8.09 -6.36
CA MET A 49 12.05 6.68 -6.50
C MET A 49 13.23 5.76 -6.17
N LYS A 50 14.42 6.09 -6.67
CA LYS A 50 15.65 5.34 -6.32
C LYS A 50 15.98 5.45 -4.84
N GLY A 51 15.94 6.67 -4.30
CA GLY A 51 16.28 6.94 -2.91
C GLY A 51 15.39 6.19 -1.93
N ILE A 52 14.07 6.24 -2.11
CA ILE A 52 13.13 5.60 -1.19
C ILE A 52 13.29 4.08 -1.17
N VAL A 53 13.44 3.46 -2.34
CA VAL A 53 13.67 2.01 -2.45
C VAL A 53 15.03 1.61 -1.87
N HIS A 54 16.06 2.42 -2.12
CA HIS A 54 17.40 2.18 -1.61
C HIS A 54 17.44 2.21 -0.08
N VAL A 55 16.86 3.24 0.55
CA VAL A 55 16.80 3.36 2.02
C VAL A 55 16.01 2.20 2.61
N ALA A 56 14.84 1.86 2.06
CA ALA A 56 14.05 0.74 2.55
C ALA A 56 14.79 -0.61 2.43
N THR A 57 15.56 -0.80 1.34
CA THR A 57 16.38 -2.00 1.15
C THR A 57 17.49 -2.11 2.21
N ILE A 58 18.21 -1.02 2.47
CA ILE A 58 19.33 -1.00 3.44
C ILE A 58 18.83 -1.16 4.87
N ALA A 59 17.75 -0.45 5.22
CA ALA A 59 17.18 -0.45 6.55
C ALA A 59 16.33 -1.70 6.85
N ASP A 60 16.17 -2.61 5.87
CA ASP A 60 15.27 -3.76 5.98
C ASP A 60 13.87 -3.33 6.43
N ALA A 61 13.36 -2.29 5.75
CA ALA A 61 12.16 -1.60 6.16
C ALA A 61 10.93 -2.01 5.35
N TRP A 62 9.78 -2.06 6.03
CA TRP A 62 8.48 -2.05 5.34
C TRP A 62 8.06 -0.61 5.07
N ILE A 63 7.51 -0.36 3.88
CA ILE A 63 6.96 0.95 3.51
C ILE A 63 5.44 0.92 3.64
N LEU A 64 4.87 1.84 4.42
CA LEU A 64 3.43 2.03 4.55
C LEU A 64 3.02 3.26 3.75
N THR A 65 2.04 3.12 2.87
CA THR A 65 1.51 4.23 2.06
C THR A 65 -0.02 4.26 2.10
N THR A 66 -0.64 5.21 1.40
CA THR A 66 -2.10 5.22 1.18
C THR A 66 -2.57 4.09 0.27
N GLY A 67 -1.66 3.38 -0.41
CA GLY A 67 -1.96 2.27 -1.30
C GLY A 67 -2.72 2.63 -2.58
N LEU A 68 -2.92 3.92 -2.84
CA LEU A 68 -3.64 4.39 -4.03
C LEU A 68 -2.68 4.58 -5.21
N ASN A 69 -3.18 4.34 -6.42
CA ASN A 69 -2.46 4.54 -7.68
C ASN A 69 -2.36 6.04 -8.06
N SER A 70 -2.03 6.88 -7.08
CA SER A 70 -1.85 8.31 -7.22
C SER A 70 -0.91 8.89 -6.17
N GLY A 71 -0.41 10.09 -6.42
CA GLY A 71 0.47 10.81 -5.50
C GLY A 71 1.75 10.03 -5.16
N VAL A 72 2.20 10.17 -3.91
CA VAL A 72 3.46 9.56 -3.44
C VAL A 72 3.40 8.03 -3.43
N ALA A 73 2.24 7.42 -3.14
CA ALA A 73 2.10 5.97 -3.15
C ALA A 73 2.42 5.39 -4.54
N LYS A 74 1.96 6.05 -5.61
CA LYS A 74 2.31 5.66 -6.98
C LYS A 74 3.82 5.68 -7.23
N LEU A 75 4.51 6.74 -6.81
CA LEU A 75 5.96 6.86 -7.00
C LEU A 75 6.74 5.77 -6.25
N VAL A 76 6.31 5.43 -5.03
CA VAL A 76 6.88 4.29 -4.30
C VAL A 76 6.71 3.00 -5.10
N GLY A 77 5.50 2.76 -5.62
CA GLY A 77 5.20 1.59 -6.45
C GLY A 77 6.05 1.53 -7.72
N ASP A 78 6.10 2.62 -8.49
CA ASP A 78 6.91 2.74 -9.71
C ASP A 78 8.40 2.51 -9.42
N GLY A 79 8.92 3.05 -8.31
CA GLY A 79 10.30 2.83 -7.87
C GLY A 79 10.60 1.36 -7.56
N ILE A 80 9.68 0.67 -6.87
CA ILE A 80 9.80 -0.76 -6.59
C ILE A 80 9.79 -1.56 -7.90
N ALA A 81 8.89 -1.22 -8.83
CA ALA A 81 8.83 -1.85 -10.15
C ALA A 81 10.16 -1.69 -10.91
N GLN A 82 10.70 -0.46 -10.94
CA GLN A 82 11.96 -0.14 -11.59
C GLN A 82 13.13 -0.90 -10.97
N SER A 83 13.20 -0.98 -9.64
CA SER A 83 14.22 -1.76 -8.93
C SER A 83 14.18 -3.25 -9.28
N ARG A 84 12.99 -3.86 -9.34
CA ARG A 84 12.82 -5.27 -9.76
C ARG A 84 13.34 -5.53 -11.18
N LEU A 85 13.13 -4.57 -12.10
CA LEU A 85 13.63 -4.67 -13.48
C LEU A 85 15.15 -4.55 -13.57
N LEU A 86 15.75 -3.66 -12.77
CA LEU A 86 17.19 -3.37 -12.80
C LEU A 86 18.03 -4.43 -12.07
N SER A 87 17.50 -5.08 -11.03
CA SER A 87 18.23 -6.07 -10.24
C SER A 87 17.35 -7.21 -9.75
N LYS A 88 17.43 -8.36 -10.42
CA LYS A 88 16.72 -9.59 -10.03
C LYS A 88 17.19 -10.18 -8.70
N GLN A 89 18.37 -9.77 -8.20
CA GLN A 89 18.96 -10.26 -6.94
C GLN A 89 18.77 -9.30 -5.77
N GLN A 90 18.16 -8.13 -5.98
CA GLN A 90 17.94 -7.17 -4.91
C GLN A 90 16.93 -7.73 -3.90
N LYS A 91 17.17 -7.47 -2.61
CA LYS A 91 16.19 -7.80 -1.56
C LYS A 91 14.87 -7.13 -1.89
N GLU A 92 13.81 -7.92 -1.91
CA GLU A 92 12.47 -7.40 -2.14
C GLU A 92 12.04 -6.46 -1.01
N VAL A 93 11.70 -5.22 -1.38
CA VAL A 93 11.07 -4.25 -0.49
C VAL A 93 9.60 -4.60 -0.34
N ILE A 94 9.13 -4.67 0.91
CA ILE A 94 7.72 -4.89 1.22
C ILE A 94 7.04 -3.52 1.33
N ALA A 95 6.10 -3.26 0.43
CA ALA A 95 5.24 -2.09 0.48
C ALA A 95 3.80 -2.49 0.80
N ILE A 96 3.20 -1.79 1.76
CA ILE A 96 1.87 -2.05 2.31
C ILE A 96 1.01 -0.81 2.08
N GLY A 97 0.01 -0.95 1.22
CA GLY A 97 -0.97 0.09 0.94
C GLY A 97 -2.11 0.03 1.95
N LEU A 98 -2.36 1.12 2.68
CA LEU A 98 -3.45 1.24 3.64
C LEU A 98 -4.52 2.18 3.08
N THR A 99 -5.70 1.63 2.77
CA THR A 99 -6.78 2.42 2.16
C THR A 99 -8.13 2.11 2.78
N GLN A 100 -9.06 3.05 2.67
CA GLN A 100 -10.46 2.81 3.05
C GLN A 100 -11.23 2.25 1.85
N TRP A 101 -11.92 1.14 2.04
CA TRP A 101 -12.74 0.49 1.00
C TRP A 101 -13.77 1.46 0.37
N GLY A 102 -14.39 2.30 1.19
CA GLY A 102 -15.36 3.31 0.76
C GLY A 102 -14.80 4.36 -0.20
N SER A 103 -13.48 4.56 -0.20
CA SER A 103 -12.78 5.57 -1.02
C SER A 103 -12.44 5.11 -2.43
N LEU A 104 -12.45 3.79 -2.70
CA LEU A 104 -12.23 3.26 -4.04
C LEU A 104 -13.41 3.56 -4.96
N THR A 105 -13.21 3.55 -6.28
CA THR A 105 -14.36 3.72 -7.21
C THR A 105 -15.30 2.50 -7.14
N GLU A 106 -16.58 2.70 -7.47
CA GLU A 106 -17.55 1.59 -7.53
C GLU A 106 -17.08 0.49 -8.48
N LYS A 107 -16.52 0.87 -9.63
CA LYS A 107 -15.95 -0.04 -10.62
C LYS A 107 -14.81 -0.88 -10.02
N THR A 108 -13.87 -0.23 -9.34
CA THR A 108 -12.76 -0.90 -8.63
C THR A 108 -13.28 -1.90 -7.61
N ARG A 109 -14.22 -1.48 -6.74
CA ARG A 109 -14.82 -2.36 -5.74
C ARG A 109 -15.55 -3.55 -6.34
N SER A 110 -16.30 -3.34 -7.43
CA SER A 110 -17.03 -4.40 -8.12
C SER A 110 -16.09 -5.48 -8.65
N LEU A 111 -14.95 -5.08 -9.24
CA LEU A 111 -13.94 -6.03 -9.72
C LEU A 111 -13.28 -6.80 -8.58
N PHE A 112 -12.93 -6.15 -7.46
CA PHE A 112 -12.42 -6.87 -6.28
C PHE A 112 -13.42 -7.89 -5.73
N LYS A 113 -14.70 -7.53 -5.66
CA LYS A 113 -15.75 -8.47 -5.23
C LYS A 113 -15.84 -9.67 -6.18
N GLN A 114 -15.76 -9.44 -7.49
CA GLN A 114 -15.75 -10.51 -8.49
C GLN A 114 -14.54 -11.44 -8.29
N ILE A 115 -13.33 -10.89 -8.12
CA ILE A 115 -12.12 -11.68 -7.85
C ILE A 115 -12.32 -12.58 -6.62
N CYS A 116 -12.91 -12.05 -5.53
CA CYS A 116 -13.11 -12.83 -4.30
C CYS A 116 -14.10 -13.99 -4.42
N ILE A 117 -15.08 -13.93 -5.32
CA ILE A 117 -16.11 -14.97 -5.48
C ILE A 117 -15.83 -15.93 -6.62
N THR A 118 -14.97 -15.55 -7.57
CA THR A 118 -14.57 -16.39 -8.68
C THR A 118 -13.56 -17.42 -8.19
N GLU A 119 -13.85 -18.72 -8.33
CA GLU A 119 -12.91 -19.78 -7.95
C GLU A 119 -11.88 -20.10 -9.04
N ASN A 120 -12.21 -19.82 -10.30
CA ASN A 120 -11.35 -20.12 -11.45
C ASN A 120 -10.22 -19.10 -11.58
N GLU A 121 -8.97 -19.56 -11.48
CA GLU A 121 -7.78 -18.71 -11.56
C GLU A 121 -7.64 -17.96 -12.89
N ALA A 122 -7.98 -18.59 -14.03
CA ALA A 122 -7.90 -17.93 -15.34
C ALA A 122 -8.92 -16.79 -15.44
N GLU A 123 -10.13 -16.97 -14.90
CA GLU A 123 -11.12 -15.91 -14.81
C GLU A 123 -10.70 -14.80 -13.84
N GLN A 124 -10.14 -15.15 -12.68
CA GLN A 124 -9.55 -14.16 -11.76
C GLN A 124 -8.48 -13.33 -12.45
N ASN A 125 -7.60 -13.94 -13.26
CA ASN A 125 -6.57 -13.24 -14.03
C ASN A 125 -7.16 -12.27 -15.07
N ILE A 126 -8.25 -12.64 -15.73
CA ILE A 126 -8.98 -11.75 -16.64
C ILE A 126 -9.55 -10.55 -15.88
N ILE A 127 -10.19 -10.78 -14.73
CA ILE A 127 -10.75 -9.70 -13.89
C ILE A 127 -9.62 -8.81 -13.33
N GLY A 128 -8.51 -9.40 -12.90
CA GLY A 128 -7.30 -8.70 -12.48
C GLY A 128 -6.73 -7.81 -13.59
N THR A 129 -6.69 -8.31 -14.83
CA THR A 129 -6.28 -7.50 -15.99
C THR A 129 -7.23 -6.31 -16.23
N LYS A 130 -8.55 -6.50 -16.02
CA LYS A 130 -9.52 -5.37 -16.10
C LYS A 130 -9.26 -4.34 -15.01
N LEU A 131 -8.91 -4.79 -13.80
CA LEU A 131 -8.58 -3.93 -12.66
C LEU A 131 -7.31 -3.11 -12.95
N LEU A 132 -6.25 -3.73 -13.47
CA LEU A 132 -5.00 -3.05 -13.85
C LEU A 132 -5.19 -2.01 -14.95
N ASN A 133 -6.13 -2.25 -15.86
CA ASN A 133 -6.46 -1.32 -16.94
C ASN A 133 -7.36 -0.15 -16.51
N LEU A 134 -7.79 -0.12 -15.23
CA LEU A 134 -8.43 1.08 -14.69
C LEU A 134 -7.36 2.16 -14.52
N ARG A 135 -7.47 3.23 -15.33
CA ARG A 135 -6.59 4.41 -15.23
C ARG A 135 -7.05 5.41 -14.18
N ASP A 136 -7.89 4.98 -13.24
CA ASP A 136 -8.46 5.85 -12.22
C ASP A 136 -7.44 6.01 -11.08
N SER A 137 -7.20 7.25 -10.66
CA SER A 137 -6.30 7.59 -9.53
C SER A 137 -6.76 7.04 -8.17
N GLU A 138 -8.00 6.56 -8.11
CA GLU A 138 -8.68 5.96 -6.95
C GLU A 138 -8.70 4.43 -7.03
N THR A 139 -7.76 3.84 -7.76
CA THR A 139 -7.46 2.40 -7.78
C THR A 139 -6.31 2.09 -6.81
N LEU A 140 -6.06 0.81 -6.54
CA LEU A 140 -4.91 0.41 -5.75
C LEU A 140 -3.63 0.49 -6.58
N GLU A 141 -2.53 0.88 -5.93
CA GLU A 141 -1.20 0.81 -6.53
C GLU A 141 -0.75 -0.66 -6.60
N TRP A 142 -0.48 -1.14 -7.81
CA TRP A 142 -0.34 -2.56 -8.13
C TRP A 142 1.06 -3.13 -7.87
N ASN A 143 2.06 -2.28 -7.65
CA ASN A 143 3.42 -2.70 -7.29
C ASN A 143 3.60 -2.92 -5.79
N HIS A 144 2.64 -2.48 -4.97
CA HIS A 144 2.63 -2.78 -3.55
C HIS A 144 2.48 -4.28 -3.31
N THR A 145 3.28 -4.81 -2.38
CA THR A 145 3.26 -6.23 -2.00
C THR A 145 1.93 -6.60 -1.34
N TYR A 146 1.43 -5.72 -0.47
CA TYR A 146 0.16 -5.89 0.22
C TYR A 146 -0.72 -4.66 0.04
N SER A 147 -2.02 -4.89 -0.09
CA SER A 147 -3.03 -3.83 -0.03
C SER A 147 -4.09 -4.21 0.99
N LEU A 148 -4.20 -3.42 2.05
CA LEU A 148 -5.13 -3.59 3.16
C LEU A 148 -6.24 -2.54 3.01
N MET A 149 -7.46 -3.02 2.84
CA MET A 149 -8.66 -2.21 2.63
C MET A 149 -9.52 -2.28 3.89
N PHE A 150 -9.63 -1.14 4.57
CA PHE A 150 -10.39 -1.00 5.81
C PHE A 150 -11.80 -0.53 5.50
N ASP A 151 -12.79 -1.24 6.02
CA ASP A 151 -14.19 -1.02 5.70
C ASP A 151 -14.98 -0.59 6.93
N ASN A 152 -15.61 0.58 6.82
CA ASN A 152 -16.49 1.15 7.84
C ASN A 152 -17.97 1.12 7.42
N GLY A 153 -18.29 0.46 6.31
CA GLY A 153 -19.65 0.38 5.75
C GLY A 153 -20.08 1.59 4.92
N GLN A 154 -19.27 2.67 4.86
CA GLN A 154 -19.56 3.83 4.02
C GLN A 154 -19.01 3.62 2.61
N LEU A 155 -19.73 4.11 1.60
CA LEU A 155 -19.36 4.01 0.19
C LEU A 155 -19.29 5.41 -0.45
N ASN A 156 -18.45 5.54 -1.48
CA ASN A 156 -18.28 6.78 -2.25
C ASN A 156 -17.83 7.96 -1.39
N THR A 157 -17.08 7.67 -0.33
CA THR A 157 -16.47 8.70 0.52
C THR A 157 -15.24 9.23 -0.19
N TYR A 158 -15.36 10.35 -0.89
CA TYR A 158 -14.19 11.07 -1.36
C TYR A 158 -13.39 11.54 -0.15
N LEU A 159 -12.21 10.95 0.04
CA LEU A 159 -11.29 11.36 1.09
C LEU A 159 -10.33 12.40 0.55
N SER A 160 -10.20 13.52 1.26
CA SER A 160 -9.12 14.47 1.03
C SER A 160 -7.74 13.84 1.29
N ASP A 161 -6.71 14.42 0.69
CA ASP A 161 -5.31 14.04 0.93
C ASP A 161 -4.94 14.02 2.41
N TYR A 162 -5.48 14.98 3.17
CA TYR A 162 -5.34 15.04 4.62
C TYR A 162 -5.96 13.81 5.30
N GLN A 163 -7.21 13.46 4.97
CA GLN A 163 -7.87 12.29 5.56
C GLN A 163 -7.17 10.97 5.20
N ARG A 164 -6.67 10.85 3.96
CA ARG A 164 -5.89 9.67 3.52
C ARG A 164 -4.59 9.56 4.31
N SER A 165 -3.88 10.67 4.50
CA SER A 165 -2.64 10.74 5.29
C SER A 165 -2.87 10.45 6.77
N ALA A 166 -3.93 11.04 7.35
CA ALA A 166 -4.31 10.81 8.74
C ALA A 166 -4.67 9.34 9.00
N PHE A 167 -5.26 8.66 8.01
CA PHE A 167 -5.54 7.23 8.10
C PHE A 167 -4.27 6.38 8.21
N VAL A 168 -3.27 6.64 7.36
CA VAL A 168 -1.96 5.97 7.44
C VAL A 168 -1.29 6.27 8.79
N GLN A 169 -1.32 7.54 9.23
CA GLN A 169 -0.73 7.95 10.50
C GLN A 169 -1.40 7.27 11.70
N ALA A 170 -2.73 7.14 11.71
CA ALA A 170 -3.45 6.42 12.76
C ALA A 170 -3.02 4.94 12.83
N ALA A 171 -2.87 4.28 11.69
CA ALA A 171 -2.43 2.89 11.64
C ALA A 171 -0.98 2.71 12.13
N VAL A 172 -0.11 3.69 11.86
CA VAL A 172 1.26 3.73 12.43
C VAL A 172 1.23 3.93 13.93
N ASN A 173 0.31 4.76 14.45
CA ASN A 173 0.14 4.95 15.89
C ASN A 173 -0.31 3.66 16.59
N ASP A 174 -1.19 2.86 15.97
CA ASP A 174 -1.56 1.53 16.51
C ASP A 174 -0.35 0.59 16.62
N LEU A 175 0.61 0.72 15.69
CA LEU A 175 1.85 -0.04 15.74
C LEU A 175 2.82 0.47 16.80
N ASN A 176 2.81 1.78 17.07
CA ASN A 176 3.61 2.43 18.10
C ASN A 176 3.01 2.35 19.51
N ASP A 177 1.81 1.79 19.66
CA ASP A 177 1.15 1.61 20.95
C ASP A 177 2.12 0.87 21.91
N PRO A 178 2.42 1.40 23.11
CA PRO A 178 3.31 0.73 24.07
C PRO A 178 2.86 -0.67 24.46
N ASP A 179 1.55 -0.94 24.38
CA ASP A 179 0.98 -2.26 24.64
C ASP A 179 1.12 -3.21 23.44
N ASN A 180 1.60 -2.73 22.29
CA ASN A 180 1.90 -3.57 21.14
C ASN A 180 3.19 -4.38 21.40
N PRO A 181 3.15 -5.72 21.28
CA PRO A 181 4.35 -6.55 21.39
C PRO A 181 5.44 -6.21 20.36
N HIS A 182 5.11 -5.45 19.31
CA HIS A 182 6.05 -5.04 18.26
C HIS A 182 6.54 -3.58 18.36
N HIS A 183 6.17 -2.82 19.41
CA HIS A 183 6.31 -1.35 19.56
C HIS A 183 7.72 -0.72 19.30
N SER A 184 8.80 -1.49 19.25
CA SER A 184 10.19 -0.98 19.22
C SER A 184 10.84 -0.89 17.82
N LYS A 185 10.05 -0.80 16.73
CA LYS A 185 10.56 -0.97 15.35
C LYS A 185 10.19 0.14 14.36
N TYR A 186 9.93 1.35 14.84
CA TYR A 186 9.28 2.39 14.02
C TYR A 186 10.02 3.72 14.09
N CYS A 187 10.30 4.32 12.93
CA CYS A 187 10.77 5.69 12.78
C CYS A 187 9.88 6.38 11.75
N VAL A 188 9.57 7.65 12.02
CA VAL A 188 8.92 8.58 11.09
C VAL A 188 9.91 9.01 10.02
#